data_AF-A0A7S4DSF5-F1
#
_entry.id   AF-A0A7S4DSF5-F1
#
_cell.length_a   1.000
_cell.length_b   1.000
_cell.length_c   1.000
_cell.angle_alpha   90.00
_cell.angle_beta   90.00
_cell.angle_gamma   90.00
#
_symmetry.space_group_name_H-M   'P 1'
#
loop_
_entity.id
_entity.type
_entity.pdbx_description
1 polymer ?
#
loop_
_entity_poly.entity_id
_entity_poly.type
_entity_poly.pdbx_seq_one_letter_code
_entity_poly.pdbx_strand_id
1 'polypeptide(L)'
;ALAFLLSHCSKHAEIQHVLIAYQTFTETCGALNVHDAATGFVESLCKFALPARLQGGSGLRLTAPKDLKEVKSMEQLLTPKQIQVLKAVLNVAHCLGDFLGGTWMAILRTLMVLDDVLKVNEKIMQMISARKPTSKDTALSSKELMAHLPDQSDLQLLERALDLLFTSSHKLNESALSHLMSGLGSLTLTALANAATAEADP
;
A
#
# COMPACT_ATOMS: atom_id res chain seq x y z
N ALA A 1 -0.35 -14.35 -15.76
CA ALA A 1 -1.16 -13.57 -16.72
C ALA A 1 -1.62 -12.22 -16.12
N LEU A 2 -2.42 -12.21 -15.04
CA LEU A 2 -2.95 -10.95 -14.47
C LEU A 2 -1.86 -9.98 -14.00
N ALA A 3 -0.77 -10.47 -13.40
CA ALA A 3 0.39 -9.64 -13.03
C ALA A 3 0.99 -8.91 -14.24
N PHE A 4 1.12 -9.62 -15.36
CA PHE A 4 1.63 -9.06 -16.61
C PHE A 4 0.64 -8.04 -17.21
N LEU A 5 -0.66 -8.32 -17.19
CA LEU A 5 -1.66 -7.34 -17.64
C LEU A 5 -1.62 -6.10 -16.76
N LEU A 6 -1.64 -6.28 -15.44
CA LEU A 6 -1.58 -5.18 -14.49
C LEU A 6 -0.31 -4.36 -14.65
N SER A 7 0.85 -4.94 -14.99
CA SER A 7 2.07 -4.14 -15.22
C SER A 7 1.98 -3.23 -16.45
N HIS A 8 1.23 -3.62 -17.49
CA HIS A 8 1.13 -2.86 -18.75
C HIS A 8 -0.10 -1.95 -18.84
N CYS A 9 -1.15 -2.17 -18.02
CA CYS A 9 -2.31 -1.29 -18.00
C CYS A 9 -1.96 0.10 -17.44
N SER A 10 -2.39 1.13 -18.16
CA SER A 10 -2.24 2.54 -17.78
C SER A 10 -3.57 3.27 -17.65
N LYS A 11 -4.63 2.79 -18.30
CA LYS A 11 -5.96 3.41 -18.24
C LYS A 11 -6.74 2.93 -17.02
N HIS A 12 -7.48 3.85 -16.41
CA HIS A 12 -8.31 3.57 -15.23
C HIS A 12 -9.25 2.36 -15.43
N ALA A 13 -10.00 2.32 -16.54
CA ALA A 13 -10.94 1.23 -16.81
C ALA A 13 -10.25 -0.13 -17.00
N GLU A 14 -9.08 -0.16 -17.65
CA GLU A 14 -8.31 -1.40 -17.86
C GLU A 14 -7.78 -1.94 -16.52
N ILE A 15 -7.22 -1.05 -15.69
CA ILE A 15 -6.76 -1.38 -14.34
C ILE A 15 -7.92 -1.96 -13.53
N GLN A 16 -9.07 -1.28 -13.52
CA GLN A 16 -10.26 -1.73 -12.80
C GLN A 16 -10.72 -3.13 -13.23
N HIS A 17 -10.79 -3.42 -14.53
CA HIS A 17 -11.17 -4.76 -15.01
C HIS A 17 -10.17 -5.83 -14.56
N VAL A 18 -8.87 -5.55 -14.62
CA VAL A 18 -7.84 -6.48 -14.15
C VAL A 18 -7.96 -6.71 -12.64
N LEU A 19 -8.25 -5.66 -11.86
CA LEU A 19 -8.45 -5.77 -10.41
C LEU A 19 -9.72 -6.52 -10.03
N ILE A 20 -10.80 -6.38 -10.80
CA ILE A 20 -12.01 -7.20 -10.64
C ILE A 20 -11.66 -8.67 -10.90
N ALA A 21 -10.92 -8.96 -11.98
CA ALA A 21 -10.48 -10.32 -12.26
C ALA A 21 -9.64 -10.89 -11.11
N TYR A 22 -8.68 -10.14 -10.59
CA TYR A 22 -7.91 -10.54 -9.40
C TYR A 22 -8.81 -10.92 -8.21
N GLN A 23 -9.79 -10.08 -7.90
CA GLN A 23 -10.73 -10.32 -6.80
C GLN A 23 -11.55 -11.58 -7.06
N THR A 24 -12.20 -11.69 -8.21
CA THR A 24 -13.01 -12.87 -8.57
C THR A 24 -12.22 -14.17 -8.56
N PHE A 25 -10.98 -14.18 -9.09
CA PHE A 25 -10.13 -15.37 -9.04
C PHE A 25 -9.70 -15.71 -7.62
N THR A 26 -9.35 -14.71 -6.80
CA THR A 26 -9.00 -14.94 -5.39
C THR A 26 -10.20 -15.50 -4.61
N GLU A 27 -11.39 -14.93 -4.81
CA GLU A 27 -12.65 -15.40 -4.20
C GLU A 27 -12.98 -16.84 -4.62
N THR A 28 -12.86 -17.14 -5.92
CA THR A 28 -13.10 -18.49 -6.46
C THR A 28 -12.10 -19.50 -5.90
N CYS A 29 -10.81 -19.14 -5.82
CA CYS A 29 -9.80 -20.00 -5.21
C CYS A 29 -10.08 -20.24 -3.72
N GLY A 30 -10.54 -19.22 -2.99
CA GLY A 30 -10.97 -19.35 -1.60
C GLY A 30 -12.16 -20.32 -1.46
N ALA A 31 -13.20 -20.16 -2.28
CA ALA A 31 -14.38 -21.02 -2.27
C ALA A 31 -14.07 -22.48 -2.65
N LEU A 32 -13.07 -22.70 -3.52
CA LEU A 32 -12.60 -24.03 -3.92
C LEU A 32 -11.50 -24.59 -3.00
N ASN A 33 -11.15 -23.88 -1.92
CA ASN A 33 -10.11 -24.28 -0.96
C ASN A 33 -8.72 -24.47 -1.58
N VAL A 34 -8.43 -23.76 -2.68
CA VAL A 34 -7.13 -23.76 -3.38
C VAL A 34 -6.29 -22.58 -2.88
N HIS A 35 -5.87 -22.67 -1.61
CA HIS A 35 -5.23 -21.56 -0.89
C HIS A 35 -3.91 -21.10 -1.51
N ASP A 36 -3.12 -22.00 -2.09
CA ASP A 36 -1.83 -21.63 -2.70
C ASP A 36 -2.01 -20.68 -3.90
N ALA A 37 -3.05 -20.93 -4.71
CA ALA A 37 -3.37 -20.07 -5.85
C ALA A 37 -3.88 -18.70 -5.38
N ALA A 38 -4.79 -18.68 -4.40
CA ALA A 38 -5.28 -17.43 -3.78
C ALA A 38 -4.11 -16.62 -3.21
N THR A 39 -3.22 -17.26 -2.45
CA THR A 39 -2.01 -16.64 -1.88
C THR A 39 -1.17 -15.98 -2.97
N GLY A 40 -0.89 -16.69 -4.06
CA GLY A 40 -0.12 -16.13 -5.19
C GLY A 40 -0.76 -14.90 -5.83
N PHE A 41 -2.09 -14.86 -5.95
CA PHE A 41 -2.80 -13.69 -6.45
C PHE A 41 -2.71 -12.49 -5.50
N VAL A 42 -2.92 -12.72 -4.20
CA VAL A 42 -2.88 -11.66 -3.19
C VAL A 42 -1.46 -11.11 -3.01
N GLU A 43 -0.44 -11.96 -2.98
CA GLU A 43 0.96 -11.51 -2.94
C GLU A 43 1.33 -10.71 -4.19
N SER A 44 0.83 -11.10 -5.35
CA SER A 44 0.98 -10.34 -6.59
C SER A 44 0.33 -8.96 -6.46
N LEU A 45 -0.92 -8.87 -5.97
CA LEU A 45 -1.59 -7.59 -5.70
C LEU A 45 -0.79 -6.72 -4.72
N CYS A 46 -0.31 -7.29 -3.62
CA CYS A 46 0.51 -6.59 -2.62
C CYS A 46 1.77 -5.97 -3.24
N LYS A 47 2.43 -6.70 -4.16
CA LYS A 47 3.59 -6.17 -4.91
C LYS A 47 3.20 -4.95 -5.76
N PHE A 48 2.07 -4.97 -6.44
CA PHE A 48 1.61 -3.84 -7.27
C PHE A 48 1.03 -2.67 -6.47
N ALA A 49 0.70 -2.87 -5.19
CA ALA A 49 0.14 -1.84 -4.32
C ALA A 49 1.16 -0.77 -3.91
N LEU A 50 2.46 -1.11 -3.96
CA LEU A 50 3.54 -0.24 -3.50
C LEU A 50 4.46 0.20 -4.65
N PRO A 51 5.13 1.37 -4.53
CA PRO A 51 6.21 1.76 -5.43
C PRO A 51 7.36 0.75 -5.47
N ALA A 52 7.97 0.57 -6.65
CA ALA A 52 8.93 -0.51 -6.93
C ALA A 52 10.12 -0.55 -5.93
N ARG A 53 10.60 0.60 -5.46
CA ARG A 53 11.69 0.67 -4.47
C ARG A 53 11.32 0.10 -3.10
N LEU A 54 10.02 0.02 -2.79
CA LEU A 54 9.50 -0.41 -1.49
C LEU A 54 9.00 -1.86 -1.50
N GLN A 55 9.08 -2.53 -2.65
CA GLN A 55 8.61 -3.91 -2.82
C GLN A 55 9.58 -4.96 -2.24
N GLY A 56 10.79 -4.55 -1.83
CA GLY A 56 11.73 -5.41 -1.11
C GLY A 56 11.61 -5.13 0.38
N GLY A 57 11.09 -6.10 1.15
CA GLY A 57 10.84 -6.01 2.60
C GLY A 57 12.07 -5.76 3.50
N SER A 58 13.17 -5.26 2.95
CA SER A 58 14.20 -4.56 3.70
C SER A 58 13.56 -3.33 4.30
N GLY A 59 13.76 -3.07 5.59
CA GLY A 59 13.20 -1.94 6.34
C GLY A 59 13.68 -0.57 5.87
N LEU A 60 13.59 -0.27 4.57
CA LEU A 60 13.67 1.06 4.01
C LEU A 60 12.52 1.87 4.62
N ARG A 61 12.78 2.50 5.75
CA ARG A 61 12.00 3.66 6.17
C ARG A 61 12.19 4.70 5.09
N LEU A 62 11.08 5.11 4.50
CA LEU A 62 11.09 6.32 3.70
C LEU A 62 11.45 7.47 4.63
N THR A 63 12.62 8.06 4.44
CA THR A 63 12.96 9.31 5.11
C THR A 63 12.18 10.44 4.45
N ALA A 64 11.41 11.17 5.23
CA ALA A 64 10.62 12.27 4.71
C ALA A 64 11.55 13.36 4.12
N PRO A 65 11.33 13.81 2.87
CA PRO A 65 12.20 14.78 2.23
C PRO A 65 12.32 16.06 3.07
N LYS A 66 13.52 16.65 3.12
CA LYS A 66 13.79 17.93 3.78
C LYS A 66 13.43 19.10 2.88
N ASP A 67 13.58 18.92 1.57
CA ASP A 67 13.25 19.90 0.53
C ASP A 67 12.58 19.23 -0.68
N LEU A 68 11.80 19.99 -1.45
CA LEU A 68 11.19 19.51 -2.70
C LEU A 68 12.23 19.07 -3.75
N LYS A 69 13.47 19.56 -3.65
CA LYS A 69 14.60 19.15 -4.50
C LYS A 69 15.10 17.74 -4.16
N GLU A 70 14.82 17.24 -2.96
CA GLU A 70 15.16 15.88 -2.52
C GLU A 70 14.14 14.84 -2.95
N VAL A 71 13.00 15.25 -3.52
CA VAL A 71 12.09 14.36 -4.25
C VAL A 71 12.80 13.92 -5.53
N LYS A 72 13.79 13.03 -5.37
CA LYS A 72 14.74 12.60 -6.40
C LYS A 72 14.08 11.70 -7.44
N SER A 73 12.94 11.06 -7.12
CA SER A 73 12.11 10.39 -8.11
C SER A 73 10.64 10.30 -7.69
N MET A 74 9.73 10.25 -8.68
CA MET A 74 8.31 9.94 -8.49
C MET A 74 8.06 8.52 -7.96
N GLU A 75 9.12 7.70 -7.81
CA GLU A 75 9.02 6.32 -7.33
C GLU A 75 8.80 6.23 -5.80
N GLN A 76 8.63 7.36 -5.11
CA GLN A 76 8.23 7.41 -3.70
C GLN A 76 6.76 7.81 -3.53
N LEU A 77 6.08 8.21 -4.61
CA LEU A 77 4.71 8.68 -4.58
C LEU A 77 3.73 7.57 -4.96
N LEU A 78 2.52 7.61 -4.40
CA LEU A 78 1.44 6.73 -4.81
C LEU A 78 0.84 7.22 -6.13
N THR A 79 0.97 6.41 -7.16
CA THR A 79 0.27 6.61 -8.43
C THR A 79 -1.23 6.29 -8.30
N PRO A 80 -2.10 6.87 -9.15
CA PRO A 80 -3.52 6.53 -9.17
C PRO A 80 -3.80 5.02 -9.34
N LYS A 81 -2.91 4.33 -10.07
CA LYS A 81 -2.95 2.88 -10.23
C LYS A 81 -2.73 2.15 -8.91
N GLN A 82 -1.70 2.53 -8.15
CA GLN A 82 -1.41 1.93 -6.84
C GLN A 82 -2.53 2.15 -5.84
N ILE A 83 -3.17 3.33 -5.85
CA ILE A 83 -4.37 3.60 -5.04
C ILE A 83 -5.48 2.59 -5.37
N GLN A 84 -5.76 2.36 -6.66
CA GLN A 84 -6.75 1.35 -7.06
C GLN A 84 -6.36 -0.06 -6.62
N VAL A 85 -5.07 -0.42 -6.74
CA VAL A 85 -4.59 -1.72 -6.26
C VAL A 85 -4.75 -1.84 -4.74
N LEU A 86 -4.43 -0.80 -3.97
CA LEU A 86 -4.61 -0.77 -2.51
C LEU A 86 -6.07 -0.95 -2.11
N LYS A 87 -7.00 -0.29 -2.80
CA LYS A 87 -8.44 -0.50 -2.61
C LYS A 87 -8.82 -1.97 -2.85
N ALA A 88 -8.28 -2.60 -3.89
CA ALA A 88 -8.51 -4.02 -4.15
C ALA A 88 -7.88 -4.93 -3.08
N VAL A 89 -6.68 -4.62 -2.59
CA VAL A 89 -6.03 -5.36 -1.49
C VAL A 89 -6.88 -5.30 -0.21
N LEU A 90 -7.38 -4.12 0.17
CA LEU A 90 -8.25 -3.97 1.34
C LEU A 90 -9.59 -4.67 1.15
N ASN A 91 -10.17 -4.62 -0.06
CA ASN A 91 -11.40 -5.35 -0.34
C ASN A 91 -11.20 -6.87 -0.20
N VAL A 92 -10.10 -7.41 -0.74
CA VAL A 92 -9.74 -8.82 -0.57
C VAL A 92 -9.55 -9.15 0.92
N ALA A 93 -8.84 -8.31 1.68
CA ALA A 93 -8.64 -8.52 3.11
C ALA A 93 -9.96 -8.58 3.89
N HIS A 94 -10.90 -7.71 3.52
CA HIS A 94 -12.21 -7.64 4.17
C HIS A 94 -13.12 -8.81 3.78
N CYS A 95 -13.23 -9.12 2.48
CA CYS A 95 -14.16 -10.13 1.97
C CYS A 95 -13.66 -11.57 2.12
N LEU A 96 -12.35 -11.78 2.08
CA LEU A 96 -11.72 -13.10 2.08
C LEU A 96 -10.82 -13.35 3.29
N GLY A 97 -10.91 -12.50 4.32
CA GLY A 97 -10.04 -12.54 5.49
C GLY A 97 -9.93 -13.92 6.14
N ASP A 98 -11.03 -14.68 6.15
CA ASP A 98 -11.10 -16.05 6.68
C ASP A 98 -10.22 -17.06 5.97
N PHE A 99 -9.88 -16.82 4.70
CA PHE A 99 -9.18 -17.77 3.82
C PHE A 99 -7.73 -17.37 3.54
N LEU A 100 -7.27 -16.23 4.07
CA LEU A 100 -5.93 -15.69 3.78
C LEU A 100 -4.81 -16.46 4.47
N GLY A 101 -5.04 -17.01 5.66
CA GLY A 101 -4.01 -17.73 6.42
C GLY A 101 -2.71 -16.92 6.55
N GLY A 102 -1.57 -17.52 6.18
CA GLY A 102 -0.26 -16.85 6.19
C GLY A 102 -0.16 -15.60 5.30
N THR A 103 -1.04 -15.46 4.31
CA THR A 103 -1.09 -14.31 3.39
C THR A 103 -1.41 -13.00 4.09
N TRP A 104 -2.06 -13.05 5.27
CA TRP A 104 -2.25 -11.88 6.13
C TRP A 104 -0.95 -11.11 6.35
N MET A 105 0.17 -11.81 6.48
CA MET A 105 1.48 -11.19 6.67
C MET A 105 1.89 -10.30 5.48
N ALA A 106 1.61 -10.72 4.24
CA ALA A 106 1.91 -9.93 3.04
C ALA A 106 1.05 -8.66 2.97
N ILE A 107 -0.24 -8.77 3.31
CA ILE A 107 -1.15 -7.63 3.39
C ILE A 107 -0.68 -6.66 4.48
N LEU A 108 -0.42 -7.14 5.69
CA LEU A 108 0.00 -6.29 6.81
C LEU A 108 1.33 -5.59 6.54
N ARG A 109 2.31 -6.26 5.91
CA ARG A 109 3.55 -5.59 5.45
C ARG A 109 3.24 -4.48 4.45
N THR A 110 2.31 -4.72 3.54
CA THR A 110 1.87 -3.73 2.55
C THR A 110 1.26 -2.50 3.25
N LEU A 111 0.42 -2.72 4.26
CA LEU A 111 -0.21 -1.64 5.04
C LEU A 111 0.79 -0.88 5.90
N MET A 112 1.78 -1.56 6.49
CA MET A 112 2.84 -0.90 7.24
C MET A 112 3.68 0.04 6.36
N VAL A 113 4.05 -0.41 5.16
CA VAL A 113 4.78 0.44 4.21
C VAL A 113 3.91 1.58 3.69
N LEU A 114 2.61 1.34 3.50
CA LEU A 114 1.65 2.37 3.11
C LEU A 114 1.65 3.54 4.11
N ASP A 115 1.65 3.27 5.42
CA ASP A 115 1.68 4.32 6.45
C ASP A 115 2.90 5.26 6.30
N ASP A 116 4.08 4.70 6.03
CA ASP A 116 5.29 5.48 5.75
C ASP A 116 5.16 6.33 4.47
N VAL A 117 4.58 5.74 3.40
CA VAL A 117 4.36 6.45 2.13
C VAL A 117 3.36 7.60 2.29
N LEU A 118 2.29 7.41 3.07
CA LEU A 118 1.30 8.45 3.33
C LEU A 118 1.91 9.64 4.07
N LYS A 119 2.72 9.39 5.09
CA LYS A 119 3.46 10.44 5.82
C LYS A 119 4.38 11.26 4.91
N VAL A 120 5.05 10.60 3.96
CA VAL A 120 5.86 11.30 2.94
C VAL A 120 5.00 12.17 2.04
N ASN A 121 3.88 11.64 1.53
CA ASN A 121 2.96 12.37 0.67
C ASN A 121 2.38 13.61 1.37
N GLU A 122 1.99 13.48 2.64
CA GLU A 122 1.50 14.60 3.47
C GLU A 122 2.55 15.70 3.61
N LYS A 123 3.80 15.34 3.93
CA LYS A 123 4.88 16.32 4.07
C LYS A 123 5.16 17.04 2.74
N ILE A 124 5.11 16.31 1.62
CA ILE A 124 5.24 16.91 0.29
C ILE A 124 4.10 17.91 0.02
N MET A 125 2.86 17.54 0.32
CA MET A 125 1.69 18.42 0.16
C MET A 125 1.81 19.70 1.01
N GLN A 126 2.30 19.58 2.24
CA GLN A 126 2.59 20.74 3.11
C GLN A 126 3.69 21.64 2.52
N MET A 127 4.78 21.08 2.02
CA MET A 127 5.87 21.85 1.40
C MET A 127 5.41 22.59 0.13
N ILE A 128 4.55 21.97 -0.68
CA ILE A 128 3.96 22.62 -1.85
C ILE A 128 3.08 23.80 -1.41
N SER A 129 2.26 23.61 -0.37
CA SER A 129 1.31 24.62 0.13
C SER A 129 2.01 25.81 0.80
N ALA A 130 3.16 25.59 1.41
CA ALA A 130 3.99 26.63 2.02
C ALA A 130 4.80 27.46 1.00
N ARG A 131 4.93 27.01 -0.26
CA ARG A 131 5.76 27.67 -1.28
C ARG A 131 5.05 28.89 -1.88
N LYS A 132 5.64 30.09 -1.76
CA LYS A 132 5.20 31.27 -2.50
C LYS A 132 5.39 31.08 -4.03
N PRO A 133 4.46 31.54 -4.89
CA PRO A 133 4.42 31.22 -6.32
C PRO A 133 5.50 31.91 -7.19
N THR A 134 6.59 32.42 -6.62
CA THR A 134 7.44 33.44 -7.26
C THR A 134 8.79 32.99 -7.78
N SER A 135 9.11 31.69 -7.88
CA SER A 135 10.43 31.27 -8.31
C SER A 135 10.38 30.30 -9.49
N LYS A 136 10.70 30.85 -10.68
CA LYS A 136 11.07 30.11 -11.88
C LYS A 136 12.40 29.41 -11.61
N ASP A 137 12.38 28.19 -11.08
CA ASP A 137 13.57 27.33 -11.06
C ASP A 137 13.18 25.84 -11.02
N THR A 138 13.48 25.18 -12.14
CA THR A 138 14.06 23.84 -12.40
C THR A 138 13.89 22.66 -11.41
N ALA A 139 12.82 22.62 -10.62
CA ALA A 139 12.32 21.40 -9.98
C ALA A 139 11.02 20.95 -10.67
N LEU A 140 10.60 19.67 -10.50
CA LEU A 140 9.24 19.22 -10.83
C LEU A 140 8.28 20.31 -10.36
N SER A 141 7.51 20.88 -11.28
CA SER A 141 6.64 21.99 -10.95
C SER A 141 5.69 21.53 -9.85
N SER A 142 5.38 22.39 -8.88
CA SER A 142 4.37 22.07 -7.85
C SER A 142 3.08 21.51 -8.46
N LYS A 143 2.76 21.92 -9.69
CA LYS A 143 1.64 21.43 -10.48
C LYS A 143 1.78 19.97 -10.95
N GLU A 144 2.98 19.56 -11.37
CA GLU A 144 3.27 18.17 -11.76
C GLU A 144 3.24 17.26 -10.53
N LEU A 145 3.82 17.72 -9.42
CA LEU A 145 3.84 16.96 -8.17
C LEU A 145 2.43 16.78 -7.59
N MET A 146 1.59 17.82 -7.64
CA MET A 146 0.18 17.74 -7.26
C MET A 146 -0.63 16.79 -8.15
N ALA A 147 -0.31 16.69 -9.44
CA ALA A 147 -1.00 15.76 -10.35
C ALA A 147 -0.70 14.28 -10.06
N HIS A 148 0.40 13.99 -9.33
CA HIS A 148 0.82 12.64 -8.97
C HIS A 148 0.52 12.26 -7.52
N LEU A 149 0.05 13.20 -6.69
CA LEU A 149 -0.37 12.90 -5.32
C LEU A 149 -1.79 12.32 -5.31
N PRO A 150 -2.11 11.41 -4.37
CA PRO A 150 -3.47 11.00 -4.09
C PRO A 150 -4.37 12.21 -3.84
N ASP A 151 -5.60 12.18 -4.36
CA ASP A 151 -6.59 13.16 -3.97
C ASP A 151 -7.08 12.91 -2.53
N GLN A 152 -7.65 13.93 -1.90
CA GLN A 152 -8.12 13.83 -0.51
C GLN A 152 -9.24 12.80 -0.34
N SER A 153 -10.08 12.60 -1.35
CA SER A 153 -11.15 11.58 -1.33
C SER A 153 -10.61 10.15 -1.31
N ASP A 154 -9.55 9.89 -2.06
CA ASP A 154 -8.88 8.59 -2.13
C ASP A 154 -8.25 8.22 -0.80
N LEU A 155 -7.60 9.20 -0.15
CA LEU A 155 -7.02 9.01 1.19
C LEU A 155 -8.11 8.71 2.23
N GLN A 156 -9.19 9.49 2.25
CA GLN A 156 -10.32 9.23 3.17
C GLN A 156 -10.98 7.87 2.92
N LEU A 157 -11.07 7.44 1.67
CA LEU A 157 -11.62 6.12 1.35
C LEU A 157 -10.70 4.99 1.83
N LEU A 158 -9.39 5.17 1.71
CA LEU A 158 -8.39 4.20 2.18
C LEU A 158 -8.40 4.10 3.71
N GLU A 159 -8.46 5.23 4.41
CA GLU A 159 -8.59 5.31 5.86
C GLU A 159 -9.87 4.60 6.34
N ARG A 160 -11.02 4.90 5.73
CA ARG A 160 -12.28 4.22 6.05
C ARG A 160 -12.22 2.71 5.81
N ALA A 161 -11.56 2.28 4.73
CA ALA A 161 -11.42 0.86 4.42
C ALA A 161 -10.50 0.14 5.43
N LEU A 162 -9.45 0.82 5.91
CA LEU A 162 -8.60 0.32 6.99
C LEU A 162 -9.36 0.20 8.31
N ASP A 163 -10.07 1.25 8.71
CA ASP A 163 -10.91 1.24 9.91
C ASP A 163 -11.96 0.13 9.85
N LEU A 164 -12.61 -0.02 8.69
CA LEU A 164 -13.59 -1.07 8.47
C LEU A 164 -12.95 -2.46 8.58
N LEU A 165 -11.76 -2.67 7.99
CA LEU A 165 -11.04 -3.93 8.08
C LEU A 165 -10.79 -4.33 9.54
N PHE A 166 -10.18 -3.45 10.34
CA PHE A 166 -9.86 -3.74 11.74
C PHE A 166 -11.10 -3.81 12.63
N THR A 167 -12.09 -2.95 12.41
CA THR A 167 -13.37 -3.01 13.14
C THR A 167 -14.12 -4.31 12.83
N SER A 168 -14.08 -4.77 11.58
CA SER A 168 -14.71 -6.01 11.14
C SER A 168 -13.94 -7.27 11.52
N SER A 169 -12.73 -7.15 12.10
CA SER A 169 -11.89 -8.30 12.44
C SER A 169 -12.54 -9.26 13.43
N HIS A 170 -13.50 -8.80 14.23
CA HIS A 170 -14.33 -9.64 15.10
C HIS A 170 -15.19 -10.68 14.35
N LYS A 171 -15.39 -10.50 13.04
CA LYS A 171 -16.12 -11.43 12.18
C LYS A 171 -15.24 -12.54 11.62
N LEU A 172 -13.91 -12.42 11.76
CA LEU A 172 -12.97 -13.43 11.30
C LEU A 172 -13.09 -14.70 12.16
N ASN A 173 -12.86 -15.84 11.53
CA ASN A 173 -12.69 -17.09 12.25
C ASN A 173 -11.43 -17.06 13.13
N GLU A 174 -11.35 -17.95 14.13
CA GLU A 174 -10.26 -17.99 15.11
C GLU A 174 -8.87 -18.16 14.46
N SER A 175 -8.78 -18.97 13.41
CA SER A 175 -7.52 -19.21 12.69
C SER A 175 -7.03 -17.95 11.98
N ALA A 176 -7.90 -17.30 11.20
CA ALA A 176 -7.60 -16.05 10.50
C ALA A 176 -7.27 -14.92 11.48
N LEU A 177 -8.02 -14.83 12.60
CA LEU A 177 -7.73 -13.86 13.66
C LEU A 177 -6.35 -14.12 14.28
N SER A 178 -5.99 -15.37 14.54
CA SER A 178 -4.66 -15.75 15.04
C SER A 178 -3.54 -15.35 14.06
N HIS A 179 -3.72 -15.58 12.76
CA HIS A 179 -2.78 -15.15 11.72
C HIS A 179 -2.65 -13.62 11.66
N LEU A 180 -3.77 -12.89 11.72
CA LEU A 180 -3.80 -11.43 11.76
C LEU A 180 -3.04 -10.89 12.97
N MET A 181 -3.37 -11.39 14.18
CA MET A 181 -2.72 -10.97 15.43
C MET A 181 -1.23 -11.32 15.46
N SER A 182 -0.85 -12.52 15.01
CA SER A 182 0.54 -12.96 14.93
C SER A 182 1.34 -12.09 13.96
N GLY A 183 0.75 -11.76 12.80
CA GLY A 183 1.36 -10.87 11.82
C GLY A 183 1.55 -9.46 12.37
N LEU A 184 0.53 -8.90 13.02
CA LEU A 184 0.63 -7.59 13.68
C LEU A 184 1.72 -7.58 14.74
N GLY A 185 1.74 -8.59 15.62
CA GLY A 185 2.78 -8.74 16.64
C GLY A 185 4.17 -8.79 16.02
N SER A 186 4.38 -9.63 15.01
CA SER A 186 5.67 -9.73 14.31
C SER A 186 6.13 -8.38 13.72
N LEU A 187 5.21 -7.62 13.10
CA LEU A 187 5.52 -6.29 12.58
C LEU A 187 5.84 -5.29 13.69
N THR A 188 5.09 -5.29 14.78
CA THR A 188 5.35 -4.41 15.92
C THR A 188 6.73 -4.68 16.52
N LEU A 189 7.09 -5.96 16.73
CA LEU A 189 8.42 -6.31 17.22
C LEU A 189 9.53 -5.87 16.23
N THR A 190 9.29 -6.06 14.93
CA THR A 190 10.24 -5.63 13.89
C THR A 190 10.42 -4.11 13.89
N ALA A 191 9.32 -3.35 13.99
CA ALA A 191 9.34 -1.90 14.05
C ALA A 191 10.08 -1.39 15.30
N LEU A 192 9.85 -2.01 16.45
CA LEU A 192 10.55 -1.69 17.70
C LEU A 192 12.06 -1.99 17.61
N ALA A 193 12.44 -3.14 17.05
CA ALA A 193 13.84 -3.49 16.85
C ALA A 193 14.56 -2.52 15.90
N ASN A 194 13.88 -2.10 14.82
CA ASN A 194 14.40 -1.10 13.89
C ASN A 194 14.52 0.28 14.54
N ALA A 195 13.59 0.66 15.41
CA ALA A 195 13.67 1.93 16.15
C ALA A 195 14.86 1.94 17.13
N ALA A 196 15.05 0.86 17.89
CA ALA A 196 16.14 0.75 18.85
C ALA A 196 17.53 0.76 18.19
N THR A 197 17.66 0.22 16.98
CA THR A 197 18.92 0.25 16.22
C THR A 197 19.18 1.60 15.56
N ALA A 198 18.15 2.34 15.17
CA ALA A 198 18.29 3.68 14.59
C ALA A 198 18.75 4.74 15.61
N GLU A 199 18.49 4.55 16.90
CA GLU A 199 18.99 5.44 17.97
C GLU A 199 20.45 5.16 18.36
N ALA A 200 21.04 4.06 17.89
CA ALA A 200 22.40 3.64 18.22
C ALA A 200 23.48 4.10 17.23
N ASP A 201 23.10 4.76 16.13
CA ASP A 201 24.03 5.37 15.16
C ASP A 201 24.19 6.89 15.48
N PRO A 202 25.36 7.34 15.98
CA PRO A 202 25.62 8.74 16.37
C PRO A 202 25.80 9.71 15.20
#